data_AF-A0A926BIM1-F1
#
_entry.id   AF-A0A926BIM1-F1
#
_cell.length_a   1.000
_cell.length_b   1.000
_cell.length_c   1.000
_cell.angle_alpha   90.00
_cell.angle_beta   90.00
_cell.angle_gamma   90.00
#
_symmetry.space_group_name_H-M   'P 1'
#
loop_
_entity.id
_entity.type
_entity.pdbx_description
1 polymer ?
#
loop_
_entity_poly.entity_id
_entity_poly.type
_entity_poly.pdbx_seq_one_letter_code
_entity_poly.pdbx_strand_id
1 'polypeptide(L)'
;MEHILSRRNLLRGGVMLGATALAYRLGLMSALAQSTSGDYKALVCVFLNGGNDALNMVAPYADGAYGAYQTARPNISLLRQDDGSGRAVMLPFASAPALPVNYGFHPNFRDTNFQTATNSPFVNLPGLSSFYAAGNMAVLANVGTLLRPFASKTDYRNNPSARPRSLFDHALQTDTWQDMGLDEG
;
A
#
# COMPACT_ATOMS: atom_id res chain seq x y z
N MET A 1 35.80 -14.92 45.67
CA MET A 1 34.77 -14.83 44.61
C MET A 1 34.94 -13.49 43.92
N GLU A 2 35.78 -13.42 42.88
CA GLU A 2 35.91 -12.18 42.10
C GLU A 2 34.80 -12.09 41.05
N HIS A 3 34.22 -10.90 40.93
CA HIS A 3 33.04 -10.61 40.11
C HIS A 3 33.36 -10.70 38.60
N ILE A 4 32.97 -11.79 37.96
CA ILE A 4 33.16 -12.05 36.51
C ILE A 4 32.27 -11.16 35.61
N LEU A 5 31.31 -10.42 36.18
CA LEU A 5 30.39 -9.55 35.44
C LEU A 5 30.74 -8.07 35.65
N SER A 6 31.51 -7.51 34.72
CA SER A 6 31.77 -6.06 34.65
C SER A 6 30.97 -5.43 33.50
N ARG A 7 30.45 -4.21 33.71
CA ARG A 7 29.69 -3.41 32.72
C ARG A 7 30.40 -3.33 31.36
N ARG A 8 31.73 -3.33 31.35
CA ARG A 8 32.55 -3.30 30.13
C ARG A 8 32.45 -4.58 29.31
N ASN A 9 32.30 -5.75 29.96
CA ASN A 9 32.14 -7.03 29.27
C ASN A 9 30.69 -7.19 28.76
N LEU A 10 29.70 -6.67 29.49
CA LEU A 10 28.30 -6.60 29.03
C LEU A 10 28.15 -5.73 27.78
N LEU A 11 28.78 -4.54 27.76
CA LEU A 11 28.75 -3.65 26.59
C LEU A 11 29.49 -4.25 25.39
N ARG A 12 30.62 -4.94 25.60
CA ARG A 12 31.34 -5.65 24.53
C ARG A 12 30.55 -6.85 23.97
N GLY A 13 29.86 -7.60 24.83
CA GLY A 13 28.98 -8.70 24.41
C GLY A 13 27.71 -8.24 23.68
N GLY A 14 27.08 -7.15 24.15
CA GLY A 14 25.87 -6.59 23.54
C GLY A 14 26.09 -5.97 22.16
N VAL A 15 27.25 -5.33 21.93
CA VAL A 15 27.59 -4.76 20.61
C VAL A 15 27.83 -5.86 19.56
N MET A 16 28.44 -6.99 19.94
CA MET A 16 28.69 -8.11 19.04
C MET A 16 27.41 -8.87 18.65
N LEU A 17 26.47 -9.07 19.58
CA LEU A 17 25.17 -9.68 19.31
C LEU A 17 24.20 -8.75 18.54
N GLY A 18 24.25 -7.44 18.81
CA GLY A 18 23.46 -6.45 18.07
C GLY A 18 23.92 -6.29 16.63
N ALA A 19 25.24 -6.31 16.38
CA ALA A 19 25.80 -6.20 15.04
C ALA A 19 25.51 -7.44 14.17
N THR A 20 25.54 -8.65 14.74
CA THR A 20 25.22 -9.88 13.99
C THR A 20 23.73 -10.01 13.68
N ALA A 21 22.83 -9.62 14.58
CA ALA A 21 21.39 -9.63 14.31
C ALA A 21 20.98 -8.61 13.23
N LEU A 22 21.60 -7.42 13.23
CA LEU A 22 21.37 -6.39 12.20
C LEU A 22 22.01 -6.79 10.86
N ALA A 23 23.22 -7.38 10.88
CA ALA A 23 23.90 -7.88 9.69
C ALA A 23 23.21 -9.11 9.08
N TYR A 24 22.59 -9.98 9.88
CA TYR A 24 21.80 -11.11 9.38
C TYR A 24 20.54 -10.62 8.67
N ARG A 25 19.81 -9.67 9.27
CA ARG A 25 18.61 -9.07 8.65
C ARG A 25 18.93 -8.27 7.37
N LEU A 26 20.07 -7.56 7.32
CA LEU A 26 20.50 -6.86 6.11
C LEU A 26 21.12 -7.80 5.06
N GLY A 27 21.78 -8.87 5.49
CA GLY A 27 22.41 -9.88 4.63
C GLY A 27 21.39 -10.73 3.86
N LEU A 28 20.25 -11.04 4.46
CA LEU A 28 19.15 -11.72 3.77
C LEU A 28 18.49 -10.85 2.68
N MET A 29 18.46 -9.52 2.86
CA MET A 29 17.99 -8.58 1.84
C MET A 29 19.02 -8.37 0.71
N SER A 30 20.31 -8.44 1.03
CA SER A 30 21.39 -8.32 0.05
C SER A 30 21.53 -9.55 -0.86
N ALA A 31 21.19 -10.74 -0.39
CA ALA A 31 21.30 -11.98 -1.18
C ALA A 31 20.26 -12.10 -2.31
N LEU A 32 19.12 -11.39 -2.20
CA LEU A 32 18.12 -11.30 -3.27
C LEU A 32 18.38 -10.11 -4.22
N ALA A 33 19.28 -9.20 -3.86
CA ALA A 33 19.66 -8.03 -4.66
C ALA A 33 20.91 -8.28 -5.52
N GLN A 34 21.44 -9.51 -5.54
CA GLN A 34 22.63 -9.84 -6.32
C GLN A 34 22.37 -9.58 -7.80
N SER A 35 22.99 -8.49 -8.25
CA SER A 35 22.73 -7.85 -9.52
C SER A 35 23.20 -8.75 -10.64
N THR A 36 22.27 -9.17 -11.50
CA THR A 36 22.62 -9.44 -12.89
C THR A 36 23.04 -8.10 -13.50
N SER A 37 24.28 -8.04 -13.98
CA SER A 37 24.86 -6.92 -14.75
C SER A 37 23.81 -6.22 -15.63
N GLY A 38 23.38 -5.00 -15.23
CA GLY A 38 22.36 -4.18 -15.89
C GLY A 38 21.88 -3.05 -14.99
N ASP A 39 21.21 -2.04 -15.58
CA ASP A 39 20.73 -0.80 -14.94
C ASP A 39 20.19 -0.97 -13.50
N TYR A 40 20.46 0.02 -12.64
CA TYR A 40 19.99 0.04 -11.26
C TYR A 40 18.46 -0.05 -11.19
N LYS A 41 17.95 -1.12 -10.56
CA LYS A 41 16.54 -1.33 -10.28
C LYS A 41 16.32 -1.27 -8.77
N ALA A 42 15.46 -0.36 -8.33
CA ALA A 42 15.02 -0.27 -6.95
C ALA A 42 13.50 -0.39 -6.87
N LEU A 43 13.01 -1.02 -5.82
CA LEU A 43 11.60 -1.05 -5.44
C LEU A 43 11.40 -0.10 -4.26
N VAL A 44 10.44 0.83 -4.38
CA VAL A 44 10.05 1.74 -3.30
C VAL A 44 8.65 1.36 -2.85
N CYS A 45 8.53 0.85 -1.62
CA CYS A 45 7.26 0.52 -1.00
C CYS A 45 6.82 1.66 -0.08
N VAL A 46 5.70 2.32 -0.40
CA VAL A 46 5.11 3.36 0.45
C VAL A 46 3.94 2.78 1.21
N PHE A 47 4.09 2.65 2.53
CA PHE A 47 3.01 2.21 3.41
C PHE A 47 2.30 3.41 4.05
N LEU A 48 0.99 3.53 3.83
CA LEU A 48 0.18 4.63 4.35
C LEU A 48 -0.49 4.24 5.66
N ASN A 49 0.27 4.31 6.77
CA ASN A 49 -0.19 3.94 8.11
C ASN A 49 -1.14 5.00 8.70
N GLY A 50 -2.43 4.88 8.43
CA GLY A 50 -3.47 5.78 8.92
C GLY A 50 -3.62 7.06 8.10
N GLY A 51 -4.75 7.75 8.27
CA GLY A 51 -5.08 8.99 7.53
C GLY A 51 -5.40 8.83 6.05
N ASN A 52 -5.04 7.70 5.43
CA ASN A 52 -5.41 7.39 4.05
C ASN A 52 -6.84 6.85 3.96
N ASP A 53 -7.70 7.62 3.30
CA ASP A 53 -9.02 7.16 2.89
C ASP A 53 -8.93 6.37 1.57
N ALA A 54 -8.57 5.09 1.67
CA ALA A 54 -8.35 4.23 0.51
C ALA A 54 -9.58 4.10 -0.40
N LEU A 55 -10.79 4.18 0.17
CA LEU A 55 -12.05 4.12 -0.58
C LEU A 55 -12.31 5.39 -1.41
N ASN A 56 -11.57 6.48 -1.17
CA ASN A 56 -11.56 7.68 -1.99
C ASN A 56 -10.34 7.77 -2.92
N MET A 57 -9.33 6.90 -2.79
CA MET A 57 -8.18 6.88 -3.70
C MET A 57 -8.59 6.37 -5.08
N VAL A 58 -9.39 5.30 -5.10
CA VAL A 58 -9.98 4.69 -6.30
C VAL A 58 -11.44 4.37 -5.98
N ALA A 59 -12.38 5.06 -6.64
CA ALA A 59 -13.80 4.98 -6.36
C ALA A 59 -14.59 4.51 -7.59
N PRO A 60 -15.72 3.80 -7.42
CA PRO A 60 -16.54 3.35 -8.53
C PRO A 60 -17.19 4.55 -9.25
N TYR A 61 -17.23 4.48 -10.57
CA TYR A 61 -17.78 5.52 -11.45
C TYR A 61 -19.09 5.08 -12.15
N ALA A 62 -19.33 3.76 -12.27
CA ALA A 62 -20.53 3.19 -12.87
C ALA A 62 -21.77 3.34 -11.96
N ASP A 63 -22.95 3.61 -12.53
CA ASP A 63 -24.15 4.07 -11.79
C ASP A 63 -24.52 3.24 -10.56
N GLY A 64 -24.66 1.91 -10.71
CA GLY A 64 -25.08 1.04 -9.61
C GLY A 64 -24.05 0.97 -8.46
N ALA A 65 -22.77 0.80 -8.80
CA ALA A 65 -21.70 0.75 -7.81
C ALA A 65 -21.42 2.12 -7.17
N TYR A 66 -21.54 3.19 -7.96
CA TYR A 66 -21.40 4.56 -7.49
C TYR A 66 -22.53 4.94 -6.52
N GLY A 67 -23.77 4.57 -6.81
CA GLY A 67 -24.90 4.78 -5.89
C GLY A 67 -24.68 4.11 -4.54
N ALA A 68 -24.25 2.84 -4.53
CA ALA A 68 -23.92 2.13 -3.30
C ALA A 68 -22.78 2.80 -2.51
N TYR A 69 -21.74 3.27 -3.21
CA TYR A 69 -20.63 4.02 -2.64
C TYR A 69 -21.09 5.35 -2.00
N GLN A 70 -21.95 6.10 -2.68
CA GLN A 70 -22.50 7.35 -2.13
C GLN A 70 -23.40 7.10 -0.91
N THR A 71 -24.30 6.11 -0.96
CA THR A 71 -25.17 5.77 0.16
C THR A 71 -24.36 5.35 1.39
N ALA A 72 -23.25 4.64 1.20
CA ALA A 72 -22.38 4.25 2.29
C ALA A 72 -21.58 5.42 2.89
N ARG A 73 -21.39 6.52 2.14
CA ARG A 73 -20.46 7.62 2.50
C ARG A 73 -20.99 9.02 2.14
N PRO A 74 -22.23 9.39 2.50
CA PRO A 74 -22.96 10.51 1.87
C PRO A 74 -22.22 11.86 1.91
N ASN A 75 -21.48 12.14 2.98
CA ASN A 75 -20.81 13.43 3.19
C ASN A 75 -19.37 13.48 2.66
N ILE A 76 -18.76 12.33 2.38
CA ILE A 76 -17.33 12.23 2.07
C ILE A 76 -17.05 11.44 0.80
N SER A 77 -18.07 10.88 0.13
CA SER A 77 -17.88 10.26 -1.19
C SER A 77 -17.40 11.30 -2.20
N LEU A 78 -16.67 10.86 -3.21
CA LEU A 78 -16.35 11.69 -4.35
C LEU A 78 -17.57 11.87 -5.27
N LEU A 79 -17.57 12.96 -6.02
CA LEU A 79 -18.58 13.31 -6.99
C LEU A 79 -18.14 12.89 -8.41
N ARG A 80 -19.08 12.55 -9.27
CA ARG A 80 -18.82 12.43 -10.73
C ARG A 80 -18.83 13.77 -11.43
N GLN A 81 -19.61 14.71 -10.92
CA GLN A 81 -19.77 16.06 -11.43
C GLN A 81 -19.97 16.98 -10.23
N ASP A 82 -19.47 18.20 -10.31
CA ASP A 82 -19.66 19.19 -9.26
C ASP A 82 -21.15 19.50 -9.08
N ASP A 83 -21.62 19.38 -7.84
CA ASP A 83 -23.01 19.66 -7.43
C ASP A 83 -23.11 20.90 -6.53
N GLY A 84 -22.00 21.64 -6.35
CA GLY A 84 -21.94 22.82 -5.48
C GLY A 84 -21.79 22.49 -3.99
N SER A 85 -21.71 21.21 -3.59
CA SER A 85 -21.51 20.82 -2.19
C SER A 85 -20.06 21.04 -1.69
N GLY A 86 -19.14 21.38 -2.57
CA GLY A 86 -17.71 21.51 -2.27
C GLY A 86 -16.98 20.16 -2.11
N ARG A 87 -17.65 19.04 -2.39
CA ARG A 87 -17.02 17.71 -2.38
C ARG A 87 -16.12 17.52 -3.59
N ALA A 88 -15.08 16.71 -3.40
CA ALA A 88 -14.08 16.41 -4.42
C ALA A 88 -14.70 15.66 -5.63
N VAL A 89 -14.40 16.12 -6.84
CA VAL A 89 -14.85 15.50 -8.10
C VAL A 89 -13.79 14.50 -8.60
N MET A 90 -14.20 13.28 -8.90
CA MET A 90 -13.35 12.19 -9.39
C MET A 90 -12.70 12.52 -10.73
N LEU A 91 -11.52 11.93 -10.95
CA LEU A 91 -10.89 11.82 -12.26
C LEU A 91 -11.24 10.45 -12.86
N PRO A 92 -12.09 10.34 -13.88
CA PRO A 92 -12.41 9.05 -14.48
C PRO A 92 -11.13 8.41 -15.08
N PHE A 93 -11.01 7.09 -15.01
CA PHE A 93 -9.89 6.40 -15.66
C PHE A 93 -9.93 6.64 -17.18
N ALA A 94 -8.81 7.10 -17.74
CA ALA A 94 -8.70 7.47 -19.16
C ALA A 94 -9.00 6.32 -20.13
N SER A 95 -8.79 5.08 -19.68
CA SER A 95 -9.25 3.87 -20.34
C SER A 95 -9.82 2.95 -19.28
N ALA A 96 -11.13 2.67 -19.38
CA ALA A 96 -11.74 1.67 -18.54
C ALA A 96 -11.12 0.32 -18.91
N PRO A 97 -10.39 -0.36 -18.00
CA PRO A 97 -10.08 -1.78 -18.23
C PRO A 97 -11.41 -2.53 -18.45
N ALA A 98 -11.37 -3.69 -19.10
CA ALA A 98 -12.54 -4.54 -19.31
C ALA A 98 -13.03 -5.18 -17.98
N LEU A 99 -13.34 -4.33 -17.01
CA LEU A 99 -13.89 -4.67 -15.71
C LEU A 99 -15.40 -4.49 -15.76
N PRO A 100 -16.16 -5.24 -14.94
CA PRO A 100 -17.61 -5.06 -14.81
C PRO A 100 -18.03 -3.67 -14.30
N VAL A 101 -17.09 -2.91 -13.71
CA VAL A 101 -17.31 -1.61 -13.09
C VAL A 101 -16.18 -0.67 -13.51
N ASN A 102 -16.55 0.54 -13.94
CA ASN A 102 -15.60 1.62 -14.20
C ASN A 102 -15.21 2.30 -12.89
N TYR A 103 -13.99 2.83 -12.84
CA TYR A 103 -13.43 3.50 -11.66
C TYR A 103 -12.89 4.89 -12.01
N GLY A 104 -12.68 5.70 -10.99
CA GLY A 104 -12.00 6.99 -11.05
C GLY A 104 -11.06 7.18 -9.87
N PHE A 105 -10.05 8.04 -10.07
CA PHE A 105 -9.11 8.44 -9.04
C PHE A 105 -9.63 9.62 -8.23
N HIS A 106 -9.10 9.76 -7.02
CA HIS A 106 -9.18 11.01 -6.27
C HIS A 106 -8.65 12.19 -7.10
N PRO A 107 -9.25 13.40 -7.03
CA PRO A 107 -8.75 14.57 -7.75
C PRO A 107 -7.30 14.95 -7.44
N ASN A 108 -6.77 14.59 -6.27
CA ASN A 108 -5.38 14.86 -5.90
C ASN A 108 -4.36 14.04 -6.71
N PHE A 109 -4.81 13.08 -7.53
CA PHE A 109 -3.95 12.32 -8.42
C PHE A 109 -3.77 12.94 -9.80
N ARG A 110 -4.32 14.14 -10.03
CA ARG A 110 -4.09 14.94 -11.24
C ARG A 110 -2.65 15.45 -11.31
N ASP A 111 -2.25 15.87 -12.50
CA ASP A 111 -1.03 16.65 -12.69
C ASP A 111 -1.08 17.93 -11.86
N THR A 112 0.04 18.25 -11.22
CA THR A 112 0.16 19.43 -10.36
C THR A 112 1.21 20.38 -10.91
N ASN A 113 0.98 21.67 -10.73
CA ASN A 113 1.97 22.68 -11.04
C ASN A 113 2.70 23.03 -9.75
N PHE A 114 3.98 22.68 -9.66
CA PHE A 114 4.83 22.99 -8.52
C PHE A 114 5.74 24.17 -8.86
N GLN A 115 5.81 25.14 -7.95
CA GLN A 115 6.71 26.28 -8.05
C GLN A 115 7.84 26.11 -7.03
N THR A 116 9.08 26.00 -7.49
CA THR A 116 10.23 25.70 -6.62
C THR A 116 10.67 26.90 -5.78
N ALA A 117 10.31 28.11 -6.20
CA ALA A 117 10.58 29.36 -5.49
C ALA A 117 9.62 30.47 -5.92
N THR A 118 9.35 31.45 -5.05
CA THR A 118 8.59 32.67 -5.40
C THR A 118 9.17 33.30 -6.68
N ASN A 119 8.31 33.59 -7.66
CA ASN A 119 8.67 34.14 -8.99
C ASN A 119 9.44 33.20 -9.94
N SER A 120 9.48 31.89 -9.71
CA SER A 120 9.98 30.92 -10.70
C SER A 120 8.86 30.39 -11.62
N PRO A 121 9.17 29.92 -12.84
CA PRO A 121 8.18 29.23 -13.68
C PRO A 121 7.58 28.01 -12.96
N PHE A 122 6.31 27.73 -13.21
CA PHE A 122 5.70 26.48 -12.74
C PHE A 122 6.28 25.30 -13.50
N VAL A 123 6.61 24.24 -12.77
CA VAL A 123 6.96 22.94 -13.32
C VAL A 123 5.74 22.04 -13.22
N ASN A 124 5.31 21.47 -14.34
CA ASN A 124 4.27 20.46 -14.33
C ASN A 124 4.87 19.13 -13.82
N LEU A 125 4.30 18.62 -12.73
CA LEU A 125 4.60 17.32 -12.19
C LEU A 125 3.45 16.37 -12.53
N PRO A 126 3.71 15.29 -13.29
CA PRO A 126 2.67 14.33 -13.63
C PRO A 126 2.13 13.65 -12.37
N GLY A 127 0.80 13.61 -12.26
CA GLY A 127 0.10 12.90 -11.21
C GLY A 127 -0.09 11.42 -11.56
N LEU A 128 -0.56 10.64 -10.58
CA LEU A 128 -0.82 9.21 -10.76
C LEU A 128 -1.83 8.92 -11.89
N SER A 129 -2.78 9.82 -12.15
CA SER A 129 -3.72 9.66 -13.26
C SER A 129 -3.01 9.60 -14.62
N SER A 130 -1.95 10.40 -14.80
CA SER A 130 -1.18 10.48 -16.05
C SER A 130 -0.27 9.27 -16.22
N PHE A 131 0.34 8.77 -15.13
CA PHE A 131 1.06 7.50 -15.16
C PHE A 131 0.16 6.32 -15.51
N TYR A 132 -1.06 6.28 -14.97
CA TYR A 132 -2.05 5.26 -15.32
C TYR A 132 -2.47 5.36 -16.79
N ALA A 133 -2.77 6.58 -17.28
CA ALA A 133 -3.11 6.81 -18.68
C ALA A 133 -1.99 6.42 -19.65
N ALA A 134 -0.73 6.58 -19.24
CA ALA A 134 0.45 6.17 -20.01
C ALA A 134 0.76 4.66 -19.94
N GLY A 135 0.00 3.87 -19.16
CA GLY A 135 0.27 2.44 -18.96
C GLY A 135 1.43 2.13 -18.01
N ASN A 136 1.94 3.14 -17.30
CA ASN A 136 3.08 3.01 -16.37
C ASN A 136 2.65 2.76 -14.92
N MET A 137 1.35 2.64 -14.65
CA MET A 137 0.78 2.35 -13.34
C MET A 137 -0.36 1.35 -13.48
N ALA A 138 -0.42 0.41 -12.54
CA ALA A 138 -1.55 -0.49 -12.35
C ALA A 138 -2.13 -0.30 -10.95
N VAL A 139 -3.44 -0.50 -10.82
CA VAL A 139 -4.13 -0.55 -9.52
C VAL A 139 -4.41 -2.00 -9.20
N LEU A 140 -3.93 -2.46 -8.04
CA LEU A 140 -4.24 -3.79 -7.52
C LEU A 140 -5.11 -3.62 -6.27
N ALA A 141 -6.36 -4.07 -6.37
CA ALA A 141 -7.35 -3.98 -5.29
C ALA A 141 -7.60 -5.36 -4.66
N ASN A 142 -8.20 -5.36 -3.47
CA ASN A 142 -8.56 -6.58 -2.72
C ASN A 142 -7.38 -7.54 -2.50
N VAL A 143 -6.18 -7.00 -2.39
CA VAL A 143 -4.99 -7.74 -1.98
C VAL A 143 -5.08 -7.98 -0.47
N GLY A 144 -4.94 -9.23 -0.04
CA GLY A 144 -4.96 -9.63 1.38
C GLY A 144 -3.94 -10.74 1.67
N THR A 145 -3.80 -11.13 2.93
CA THR A 145 -2.97 -12.27 3.37
C THR A 145 -3.57 -13.64 3.00
N LEU A 146 -4.54 -13.69 2.09
CA LEU A 146 -5.20 -14.93 1.69
C LEU A 146 -4.18 -15.87 1.05
N LEU A 147 -3.99 -17.04 1.68
CA LEU A 147 -3.13 -18.11 1.16
C LEU A 147 -3.70 -18.73 -0.13
N ARG A 148 -5.03 -18.74 -0.25
CA ARG A 148 -5.77 -19.24 -1.42
C ARG A 148 -7.13 -18.57 -1.56
N PRO A 149 -7.72 -18.55 -2.77
CA PRO A 149 -9.09 -18.15 -2.97
C PRO A 149 -10.08 -19.07 -2.23
N PHE A 150 -11.20 -18.50 -1.78
CA PHE A 150 -12.37 -19.25 -1.33
C PHE A 150 -13.46 -19.18 -2.39
N ALA A 151 -14.14 -20.30 -2.65
CA ALA A 151 -15.17 -20.36 -3.69
C ALA A 151 -16.49 -19.67 -3.26
N SER A 152 -16.75 -19.58 -1.95
CA SER A 152 -17.94 -18.94 -1.40
C SER A 152 -17.75 -18.52 0.06
N LYS A 153 -18.69 -17.72 0.58
CA LYS A 153 -18.76 -17.40 2.01
C LYS A 153 -18.94 -18.65 2.87
N THR A 154 -19.65 -19.66 2.38
CA THR A 154 -19.84 -20.94 3.07
C THR A 154 -18.54 -21.74 3.11
N ASP A 155 -17.81 -21.80 1.99
CA ASP A 155 -16.49 -22.42 1.91
C ASP A 155 -15.51 -21.78 2.92
N TYR A 156 -15.49 -20.45 2.97
CA TYR A 156 -14.75 -19.70 3.99
C TYR A 156 -15.14 -20.08 5.42
N ARG A 157 -16.44 -20.22 5.71
CA ARG A 157 -16.95 -20.58 7.05
C ARG A 157 -16.61 -22.01 7.46
N ASN A 158 -16.56 -22.93 6.50
CA ASN A 158 -16.33 -24.36 6.76
C ASN A 158 -14.85 -24.76 6.80
N ASN A 159 -13.94 -23.90 6.30
CA ASN A 159 -12.50 -24.19 6.25
C ASN A 159 -11.68 -23.19 7.10
N PRO A 160 -11.79 -23.23 8.44
CA PRO A 160 -11.09 -22.29 9.31
C PRO A 160 -9.56 -22.39 9.23
N SER A 161 -9.00 -23.57 8.95
CA SER A 161 -7.56 -23.79 8.78
C SER A 161 -6.98 -23.17 7.50
N ALA A 162 -7.83 -22.90 6.50
CA ALA A 162 -7.40 -22.26 5.25
C ALA A 162 -7.44 -20.72 5.34
N ARG A 163 -7.92 -20.16 6.46
CA ARG A 163 -7.98 -18.72 6.67
C ARG A 163 -6.59 -18.19 7.07
N PRO A 164 -6.25 -16.94 6.70
CA PRO A 164 -5.08 -16.29 7.25
C PRO A 164 -5.12 -16.27 8.77
N ARG A 165 -3.95 -16.44 9.39
CA ARG A 165 -3.82 -16.29 10.84
C ARG A 165 -4.23 -14.88 11.23
N SER A 166 -4.96 -14.77 12.34
CA SER A 166 -5.41 -13.48 12.88
C SER A 166 -6.22 -12.65 11.85
N LEU A 167 -7.04 -13.33 11.04
CA LEU A 167 -8.02 -12.65 10.20
C LEU A 167 -8.93 -11.77 11.08
N PHE A 168 -9.09 -10.49 10.71
CA PHE A 168 -9.76 -9.42 11.47
C PHE A 168 -8.93 -8.74 12.56
N ASP A 169 -7.67 -9.15 12.78
CA ASP A 169 -6.73 -8.38 13.58
C ASP A 169 -5.92 -7.46 12.66
N HIS A 170 -6.28 -6.18 12.65
CA HIS A 170 -5.65 -5.18 11.78
C HIS A 170 -4.16 -5.00 12.07
N ALA A 171 -3.73 -5.13 13.32
CA ALA A 171 -2.32 -4.97 13.69
C ALA A 171 -1.51 -6.15 13.17
N LEU A 172 -1.94 -7.37 13.49
CA LEU A 172 -1.23 -8.58 13.05
C LEU A 172 -1.26 -8.77 11.54
N GLN A 173 -2.33 -8.36 10.85
CA GLN A 173 -2.34 -8.36 9.39
C GLN A 173 -1.34 -7.37 8.80
N THR A 174 -1.21 -6.18 9.40
CA THR A 174 -0.23 -5.18 8.96
C THR A 174 1.19 -5.72 9.11
N ASP A 175 1.50 -6.31 10.26
CA ASP A 175 2.79 -6.93 10.54
C ASP A 175 3.07 -8.07 9.56
N THR A 176 2.11 -8.97 9.33
CA THR A 176 2.24 -10.07 8.36
C THR A 176 2.55 -9.57 6.94
N TRP A 177 1.91 -8.47 6.53
CA TRP A 177 2.12 -7.84 5.22
C TRP A 177 3.50 -7.17 5.09
N GLN A 178 4.02 -6.60 6.17
CA GLN A 178 5.30 -5.87 6.16
C GLN A 178 6.50 -6.80 6.36
N ASP A 179 6.37 -7.81 7.22
CA ASP A 179 7.44 -8.75 7.55
C ASP A 179 7.50 -9.94 6.57
N MET A 180 6.63 -9.95 5.54
CA MET A 180 6.49 -11.04 4.56
C MET A 180 6.25 -12.42 5.19
N GLY A 181 5.63 -12.47 6.36
CA GLY A 181 5.05 -13.67 6.99
C GLY A 181 5.77 -14.98 6.71
N LEU A 182 7.05 -15.10 7.07
CA LEU A 182 7.72 -16.38 7.21
C LEU A 182 7.85 -16.70 8.70
N ASP A 183 6.71 -16.98 9.35
CA ASP A 183 6.75 -17.69 10.63
C ASP A 183 6.93 -19.17 10.31
N GLU A 184 8.09 -19.70 10.70
CA GLU A 184 8.40 -21.12 10.65
C GLU A 184 7.42 -21.92 11.53
N GLY A 185 6.76 -22.93 10.95
CA GLY A 185 6.29 -24.14 11.65
C GLY A 185 5.06 -24.01 12.55
#